data_AF-A0A956BM59-F1
#
_entry.id   AF-A0A956BM59-F1
#
_cell.length_a   1.000
_cell.length_b   1.000
_cell.length_c   1.000
_cell.angle_alpha   90.00
_cell.angle_beta   90.00
_cell.angle_gamma   90.00
#
_symmetry.space_group_name_H-M   'P 1'
#
loop_
_entity.id
_entity.type
_entity.pdbx_description
1 polymer ?
#
loop_
_entity_poly.entity_id
_entity_poly.type
_entity_poly.pdbx_seq_one_letter_code
_entity_poly.pdbx_strand_id
1 'polypeptide(L)'
;MRLTVLAPLVALACKGDTGIAPAPNVAPVVSILAPTDGATAVEGETVELIGLVGDGNGLDDIVSVSWASSIDGVFDPITLGQNGRAVAAVQLSAGSHTVSLTAGDSAGLTDVAAISLVVEQADRVPAAEILTPTSLQAFVVGQPIALEGVVADPNEPASNLGVRWEARQQGSTTLLPIDEGAPSNVGLTTAVWSDPPSAGSWIVRLTVTDSDGLSDDAEVPIVLADSLDADQDGDHWTPAQGDCDDLDATRNPGAPELCGNDVDDDCSGVVDDRDDDNDLHVDVACASTYPGSLPADDCDDTNASVHPGAPEGLDGTDDDCDGDIDEGT
;
A
#
# COMPACT_ATOMS: atom_id res chain seq x y z
N MET A 1 -94.18 73.61 -39.68
CA MET A 1 -94.09 74.67 -38.66
C MET A 1 -92.73 74.57 -38.00
N ARG A 2 -91.94 75.64 -38.12
CA ARG A 2 -90.70 76.00 -37.41
C ARG A 2 -89.46 75.08 -37.47
N LEU A 3 -88.55 75.58 -38.31
CA LEU A 3 -87.09 75.65 -38.26
C LEU A 3 -86.47 75.68 -36.85
N THR A 4 -85.38 74.93 -36.65
CA THR A 4 -84.20 75.41 -35.89
C THR A 4 -82.92 74.79 -36.46
N VAL A 5 -82.01 75.67 -36.86
CA VAL A 5 -80.65 75.43 -37.34
C VAL A 5 -79.70 75.42 -36.15
N LEU A 6 -78.73 74.50 -36.08
CA LEU A 6 -77.50 74.70 -35.30
C LEU A 6 -76.28 74.17 -36.06
N ALA A 7 -75.22 74.99 -36.06
CA ALA A 7 -74.00 74.95 -36.85
C ALA A 7 -72.97 73.90 -36.38
N PRO A 8 -71.97 73.53 -37.23
CA PRO A 8 -71.03 72.45 -36.92
C PRO A 8 -69.89 72.94 -36.01
N LEU A 9 -69.57 72.16 -34.99
CA LEU A 9 -68.35 72.31 -34.19
C LEU A 9 -67.25 71.49 -34.87
N VAL A 10 -66.38 72.15 -35.63
CA VAL A 10 -65.17 71.52 -36.20
C VAL A 10 -64.15 71.36 -35.07
N ALA A 11 -64.03 70.14 -34.54
CA ALA A 11 -62.91 69.76 -33.68
C ALA A 11 -61.67 69.56 -34.56
N LEU A 12 -60.75 70.53 -34.54
CA LEU A 12 -59.39 70.37 -35.04
C LEU A 12 -58.67 69.38 -34.10
N ALA A 13 -58.66 68.11 -34.47
CA ALA A 13 -57.81 67.12 -33.83
C ALA A 13 -56.35 67.41 -34.22
N CYS A 14 -55.54 67.81 -33.26
CA CYS A 14 -54.08 67.81 -33.42
C CYS A 14 -53.62 66.35 -33.61
N LYS A 15 -53.38 65.94 -34.85
CA LYS A 15 -52.54 64.77 -35.15
C LYS A 15 -51.09 65.20 -34.94
N GLY A 16 -50.59 64.90 -33.75
CA GLY A 16 -49.20 65.11 -33.36
C GLY A 16 -48.79 64.06 -32.36
N ASP A 17 -49.06 62.78 -32.65
CA ASP A 17 -48.40 61.69 -31.95
C ASP A 17 -47.00 61.58 -32.58
N THR A 18 -46.05 62.32 -32.02
CA THR A 18 -44.64 62.04 -32.26
C THR A 18 -44.39 60.68 -31.65
N GLY A 19 -44.45 59.63 -32.47
CA GLY A 19 -43.92 58.33 -32.10
C GLY A 19 -42.47 58.52 -31.70
N ILE A 20 -42.20 58.56 -30.40
CA ILE A 20 -40.85 58.43 -29.88
C ILE A 20 -40.43 57.04 -30.35
N ALA A 21 -39.48 56.98 -31.29
CA ALA A 21 -38.87 55.71 -31.65
C ALA A 21 -38.38 55.07 -30.34
N PRO A 22 -38.63 53.76 -30.12
CA PRO A 22 -38.11 53.09 -28.94
C PRO A 22 -36.62 53.40 -28.81
N ALA A 23 -36.17 53.68 -27.59
CA ALA A 23 -34.77 53.97 -27.34
C ALA A 23 -33.92 52.85 -27.96
N PRO A 24 -32.79 53.18 -28.61
CA PRO A 24 -31.94 52.16 -29.19
C PRO A 24 -31.49 51.18 -28.10
N ASN A 25 -31.36 49.91 -28.47
CA ASN A 25 -30.82 48.88 -27.60
C ASN A 25 -29.36 49.21 -27.21
N VAL A 26 -29.00 48.98 -25.95
CA VAL A 26 -27.67 49.19 -25.38
C VAL A 26 -27.17 47.85 -24.88
N ALA A 27 -25.87 47.58 -25.01
CA ALA A 27 -25.31 46.35 -24.48
C ALA A 27 -25.41 46.30 -22.94
N PRO A 28 -25.48 45.09 -22.36
CA PRO A 28 -25.45 44.95 -20.91
C PRO A 28 -24.13 45.44 -20.33
N VAL A 29 -24.11 45.66 -19.02
CA VAL A 29 -22.90 45.99 -18.25
C VAL A 29 -22.74 44.95 -17.16
N VAL A 30 -21.56 44.37 -17.09
CA VAL A 30 -21.22 43.32 -16.13
C VAL A 30 -20.06 43.77 -15.24
N SER A 31 -20.12 43.41 -13.95
CA SER A 31 -18.98 43.54 -13.04
C SER A 31 -18.92 42.38 -12.05
N ILE A 32 -17.71 42.01 -11.65
CA ILE A 32 -17.46 40.98 -10.64
C ILE A 32 -17.13 41.68 -9.32
N LEU A 33 -17.85 41.32 -8.26
CA LEU A 33 -17.68 41.85 -6.90
C LEU A 33 -16.88 40.92 -6.00
N ALA A 34 -17.04 39.61 -6.17
CA ALA A 34 -16.30 38.59 -5.42
C ALA A 34 -16.10 37.32 -6.27
N PRO A 35 -14.96 36.63 -6.11
CA PRO A 35 -13.77 37.07 -5.37
C PRO A 35 -13.09 38.28 -6.06
N THR A 36 -12.11 38.90 -5.39
CA THR A 36 -11.33 39.99 -6.00
C THR A 36 -10.35 39.44 -7.04
N ASP A 37 -9.97 40.26 -8.01
CA ASP A 37 -8.94 39.89 -8.99
C ASP A 37 -7.62 39.53 -8.30
N GLY A 38 -7.09 38.35 -8.63
CA GLY A 38 -5.88 37.78 -8.03
C GLY A 38 -6.09 37.07 -6.69
N ALA A 39 -7.33 36.80 -6.28
CA ALA A 39 -7.60 36.02 -5.07
C ALA A 39 -7.04 34.59 -5.16
N THR A 40 -6.90 33.96 -3.99
CA THR A 40 -6.57 32.54 -3.85
C THR A 40 -7.72 31.78 -3.20
N ALA A 41 -7.85 30.50 -3.52
CA ALA A 41 -8.77 29.55 -2.91
C ALA A 41 -8.10 28.17 -2.81
N VAL A 42 -8.66 27.26 -2.03
CA VAL A 42 -8.19 25.86 -1.96
C VAL A 42 -9.17 24.96 -2.71
N GLU A 43 -8.65 23.96 -3.44
CA GLU A 43 -9.46 22.96 -4.13
C GLU A 43 -10.45 22.30 -3.17
N GLY A 44 -11.70 22.12 -3.61
CA GLY A 44 -12.76 21.57 -2.75
C GLY A 44 -13.38 22.57 -1.76
N GLU A 45 -12.82 23.75 -1.56
CA GLU A 45 -13.54 24.84 -0.89
C GLU A 45 -14.61 25.43 -1.81
N THR A 46 -15.73 25.85 -1.22
CA THR A 46 -16.78 26.54 -1.97
C THR A 46 -16.39 28.00 -2.15
N VAL A 47 -16.20 28.42 -3.40
CA VAL A 47 -15.98 29.80 -3.80
C VAL A 47 -17.32 30.45 -4.14
N GLU A 48 -17.67 31.53 -3.45
CA GLU A 48 -18.84 32.35 -3.78
C GLU A 48 -18.49 33.39 -4.85
N LEU A 49 -19.05 33.23 -6.05
CA LEU A 49 -18.97 34.19 -7.14
C LEU A 49 -20.14 35.16 -7.03
N ILE A 50 -19.84 36.45 -6.96
CA ILE A 50 -20.84 37.51 -6.88
C ILE A 50 -20.54 38.52 -7.98
N GLY A 51 -21.50 38.75 -8.86
CA GLY A 51 -21.43 39.76 -9.90
C GLY A 51 -22.71 40.59 -9.99
N LEU A 52 -22.61 41.70 -10.70
CA LEU A 52 -23.71 42.58 -11.05
C LEU A 52 -23.85 42.62 -12.56
N VAL A 53 -25.08 42.45 -13.03
CA VAL A 53 -25.51 42.61 -14.41
C VAL A 53 -26.55 43.73 -14.42
N GLY A 54 -26.38 44.68 -15.33
CA GLY A 54 -27.33 45.75 -15.58
C GLY A 54 -27.50 45.98 -17.07
N ASP A 55 -28.62 46.58 -17.45
CA ASP A 55 -28.89 46.96 -18.83
C ASP A 55 -29.62 48.31 -18.87
N GLY A 56 -29.29 49.16 -19.85
CA GLY A 56 -29.95 50.46 -20.05
C GLY A 56 -31.40 50.34 -20.53
N ASN A 57 -31.76 49.20 -21.12
CA ASN A 57 -33.10 48.83 -21.59
C ASN A 57 -33.94 48.12 -20.52
N GLY A 58 -33.32 47.69 -19.41
CA GLY A 58 -33.98 47.02 -18.29
C GLY A 58 -33.51 45.58 -18.10
N LEU A 59 -33.60 45.05 -16.88
CA LEU A 59 -33.18 43.68 -16.58
C LEU A 59 -34.06 42.61 -17.26
N ASP A 60 -35.26 42.98 -17.69
CA ASP A 60 -36.16 42.16 -18.50
C ASP A 60 -35.66 41.96 -19.94
N ASP A 61 -34.71 42.78 -20.39
CA ASP A 61 -34.05 42.63 -21.69
C ASP A 61 -32.88 41.63 -21.67
N ILE A 62 -32.39 41.26 -20.48
CA ILE A 62 -31.34 40.25 -20.32
C ILE A 62 -31.91 38.85 -20.62
N VAL A 63 -31.36 38.18 -21.63
CA VAL A 63 -31.80 36.84 -22.05
C VAL A 63 -30.84 35.72 -21.65
N SER A 64 -29.59 36.06 -21.31
CA SER A 64 -28.58 35.08 -20.88
C SER A 64 -27.60 35.67 -19.88
N VAL A 65 -27.25 34.89 -18.86
CA VAL A 65 -26.16 35.16 -17.92
C VAL A 65 -25.39 33.87 -17.71
N SER A 66 -24.07 33.89 -17.85
CA SER A 66 -23.20 32.72 -17.67
C SER A 66 -21.94 33.05 -16.89
N TRP A 67 -21.68 32.29 -15.84
CA TRP A 67 -20.39 32.20 -15.18
C TRP A 67 -19.60 31.05 -15.81
N ALA A 68 -18.31 31.26 -16.03
CA ALA A 68 -17.41 30.23 -16.50
C ALA A 68 -16.02 30.37 -15.91
N SER A 69 -15.32 29.25 -15.80
CA SER A 69 -13.89 29.19 -15.58
C SER A 69 -13.16 28.68 -16.82
N SER A 70 -11.95 29.19 -17.04
CA SER A 70 -11.05 28.68 -18.08
C SER A 70 -10.64 27.21 -17.93
N ILE A 71 -10.80 26.64 -16.73
CA ILE A 71 -10.46 25.24 -16.44
C ILE A 71 -11.73 24.38 -16.31
N ASP A 72 -12.67 24.79 -15.45
CA ASP A 72 -13.85 23.97 -15.12
C ASP A 72 -15.05 24.20 -16.04
N GLY A 73 -14.95 25.15 -16.98
CA GLY A 73 -16.03 25.45 -17.92
C GLY A 73 -17.17 26.25 -17.29
N VAL A 74 -18.37 26.13 -17.88
CA VAL A 74 -19.56 26.92 -17.49
C VAL A 74 -20.21 26.34 -16.23
N PHE A 75 -20.63 27.21 -15.32
CA PHE A 75 -21.32 26.82 -14.09
C PHE A 75 -22.83 27.00 -14.25
N ASP A 76 -23.60 25.94 -14.04
CA ASP A 76 -25.07 25.94 -14.07
C ASP A 76 -25.65 25.25 -12.83
N PRO A 77 -26.82 25.69 -12.32
CA PRO A 77 -27.63 26.84 -12.77
C PRO A 77 -27.18 28.16 -12.13
N ILE A 78 -27.40 29.28 -12.83
CA ILE A 78 -27.14 30.63 -12.30
C ILE A 78 -28.44 31.30 -11.92
N THR A 79 -28.47 31.95 -10.75
CA THR A 79 -29.60 32.76 -10.33
C THR A 79 -29.27 34.24 -10.55
N LEU A 80 -29.98 34.88 -11.50
CA LEU A 80 -30.01 36.34 -11.59
C LEU A 80 -31.13 36.88 -10.70
N GLY A 81 -30.76 37.58 -9.63
CA GLY A 81 -31.72 38.25 -8.75
C GLY A 81 -32.41 39.42 -9.45
N GLN A 82 -33.60 39.79 -8.96
CA GLN A 82 -34.37 40.95 -9.46
C GLN A 82 -33.62 42.30 -9.35
N ASN A 83 -32.52 42.32 -8.60
CA ASN A 83 -31.61 43.45 -8.44
C ASN A 83 -30.38 43.38 -9.35
N GLY A 84 -30.36 42.49 -10.35
CA GLY A 84 -29.22 42.30 -11.26
C GLY A 84 -28.06 41.53 -10.64
N ARG A 85 -28.22 40.96 -9.45
CA ARG A 85 -27.15 40.21 -8.77
C ARG A 85 -27.07 38.79 -9.31
N ALA A 86 -25.94 38.42 -9.90
CA ALA A 86 -25.65 37.06 -10.35
C ALA A 86 -24.76 36.38 -9.30
N VAL A 87 -25.28 35.34 -8.64
CA VAL A 87 -24.54 34.60 -7.60
C VAL A 87 -24.39 33.14 -8.01
N ALA A 88 -23.20 32.59 -7.80
CA ALA A 88 -22.92 31.17 -7.91
C ALA A 88 -22.01 30.71 -6.75
N ALA A 89 -22.23 29.50 -6.27
CA ALA A 89 -21.34 28.84 -5.30
C ALA A 89 -20.74 27.64 -6.02
N VAL A 90 -19.42 27.63 -6.19
CA VAL A 90 -18.73 26.65 -7.04
C VAL A 90 -17.54 26.06 -6.31
N GLN A 91 -17.21 24.81 -6.61
CA GLN A 91 -15.91 24.21 -6.31
C GLN A 91 -15.12 24.18 -7.60
N LEU A 92 -13.88 24.63 -7.54
CA LEU A 92 -12.98 24.72 -8.70
C LEU A 92 -11.87 23.69 -8.55
N SER A 93 -11.44 23.10 -9.66
CA SER A 93 -10.25 22.23 -9.69
C SER A 93 -8.99 23.05 -9.40
N ALA A 94 -7.90 22.44 -8.94
CA ALA A 94 -6.65 23.17 -8.75
C ALA A 94 -6.11 23.79 -10.06
N GLY A 95 -5.61 25.02 -10.00
CA GLY A 95 -5.00 25.70 -11.14
C GLY A 95 -5.16 27.22 -11.14
N SER A 96 -4.74 27.85 -12.25
CA SER A 96 -4.95 29.27 -12.48
C SER A 96 -6.15 29.48 -13.40
N HIS A 97 -7.21 30.06 -12.84
CA HIS A 97 -8.49 30.27 -13.51
C HIS A 97 -8.59 31.72 -13.97
N THR A 98 -9.08 31.91 -15.20
CA THR A 98 -9.80 33.11 -15.59
C THR A 98 -11.28 32.85 -15.37
N VAL A 99 -11.87 33.50 -14.37
CA VAL A 99 -13.31 33.39 -14.08
C VAL A 99 -14.03 34.55 -14.77
N SER A 100 -14.97 34.22 -15.66
CA SER A 100 -15.72 35.19 -16.45
C SER A 100 -17.21 35.17 -16.13
N LEU A 101 -17.81 36.35 -15.98
CA LEU A 101 -19.25 36.56 -16.02
C LEU A 101 -19.61 37.21 -17.35
N THR A 102 -20.50 36.56 -18.11
CA THR A 102 -21.01 37.06 -19.39
C THR A 102 -22.50 37.31 -19.28
N ALA A 103 -22.99 38.43 -19.81
CA ALA A 103 -24.42 38.69 -19.98
C ALA A 103 -24.71 39.04 -21.44
N GLY A 104 -25.92 38.65 -21.89
CA GLY A 104 -26.42 38.95 -23.24
C GLY A 104 -27.87 39.39 -23.20
N ASP A 105 -28.21 40.33 -24.09
CA ASP A 105 -29.55 40.93 -24.20
C ASP A 105 -30.37 40.36 -25.37
N SER A 106 -31.62 40.80 -25.51
CA SER A 106 -32.55 40.32 -26.54
C SER A 106 -32.17 40.73 -27.96
N ALA A 107 -31.31 41.72 -28.13
CA ALA A 107 -30.74 42.14 -29.40
C ALA A 107 -29.45 41.35 -29.76
N GLY A 108 -28.96 40.51 -28.85
CA GLY A 108 -27.75 39.71 -29.00
C GLY A 108 -26.44 40.47 -28.72
N LEU A 109 -26.51 41.65 -28.09
CA LEU A 109 -25.30 42.31 -27.59
C LEU A 109 -24.88 41.66 -26.27
N THR A 110 -23.58 41.68 -26.00
CA THR A 110 -23.00 41.01 -24.84
C THR A 110 -21.94 41.87 -24.17
N ASP A 111 -21.77 41.67 -22.88
CA ASP A 111 -20.63 42.18 -22.11
C ASP A 111 -20.05 41.09 -21.21
N VAL A 112 -18.75 41.20 -20.93
CA VAL A 112 -17.99 40.21 -20.17
C VAL A 112 -17.08 40.90 -19.17
N ALA A 113 -17.17 40.48 -17.91
CA ALA A 113 -16.19 40.79 -16.89
C ALA A 113 -15.38 39.53 -16.55
N ALA A 114 -14.09 39.69 -16.27
CA ALA A 114 -13.22 38.57 -15.88
C ALA A 114 -12.28 38.95 -14.74
N ILE A 115 -11.94 37.96 -13.92
CA ILE A 115 -10.93 38.03 -12.86
C ILE A 115 -9.99 36.84 -12.94
N SER A 116 -8.79 36.99 -12.38
CA SER A 116 -7.85 35.90 -12.11
C SER A 116 -8.11 35.32 -10.73
N LEU A 117 -8.10 33.99 -10.62
CA LEU A 117 -8.22 33.26 -9.35
C LEU A 117 -7.24 32.09 -9.37
N VAL A 118 -6.44 31.94 -8.32
CA VAL A 118 -5.54 30.78 -8.17
C VAL A 118 -6.16 29.82 -7.17
N VAL A 119 -6.44 28.60 -7.60
CA VAL A 119 -6.94 27.52 -6.74
C VAL A 119 -5.77 26.61 -6.43
N GLU A 120 -5.30 26.66 -5.19
CA GLU A 120 -4.22 25.79 -4.69
C GLU A 120 -4.77 24.38 -4.51
N GLN A 121 -3.97 23.37 -4.83
CA GLN A 121 -4.36 21.97 -4.63
C GLN A 121 -4.58 21.72 -3.15
N ALA A 122 -5.69 21.07 -2.80
CA ALA A 122 -5.95 20.70 -1.42
C ALA A 122 -4.88 19.72 -0.96
N ASP A 123 -4.35 19.96 0.23
CA ASP A 123 -3.39 19.07 0.85
C ASP A 123 -4.02 17.68 1.09
N ARG A 124 -3.30 16.64 0.72
CA ARG A 124 -3.75 15.25 0.80
C ARG A 124 -2.80 14.49 1.70
N VAL A 125 -3.34 13.49 2.40
CA VAL A 125 -2.47 12.58 3.13
C VAL A 125 -1.55 11.86 2.13
N PRO A 126 -0.27 11.65 2.49
CA PRO A 126 0.63 10.83 1.69
C PRO A 126 0.13 9.39 1.65
N ALA A 127 0.63 8.60 0.71
CA ALA A 127 0.31 7.18 0.57
C ALA A 127 1.56 6.34 0.79
N ALA A 128 1.42 5.23 1.53
CA ALA A 128 2.47 4.23 1.71
C ALA A 128 2.04 2.84 1.21
N GLU A 129 3.00 2.08 0.69
CA GLU A 129 2.84 0.68 0.33
C GLU A 129 4.11 -0.10 0.71
N ILE A 130 3.95 -1.24 1.38
CA ILE A 130 5.04 -2.17 1.68
C ILE A 130 5.13 -3.20 0.53
N LEU A 131 6.28 -3.26 -0.14
CA LEU A 131 6.56 -4.22 -1.21
C LEU A 131 7.16 -5.52 -0.67
N THR A 132 8.07 -5.41 0.30
CA THR A 132 8.66 -6.55 1.03
C THR A 132 8.76 -6.17 2.50
N PRO A 133 8.34 -7.03 3.44
CA PRO A 133 7.82 -8.38 3.24
C PRO A 133 6.39 -8.43 2.67
N THR A 134 5.98 -9.60 2.18
CA THR A 134 4.58 -9.88 1.83
C THR A 134 3.79 -10.39 3.03
N SER A 135 2.46 -10.32 2.96
CA SER A 135 1.58 -10.74 4.06
C SER A 135 1.80 -12.21 4.43
N LEU A 136 1.99 -12.46 5.73
CA LEU A 136 2.27 -13.76 6.35
C LEU A 136 3.57 -14.43 5.88
N GLN A 137 4.49 -13.68 5.28
CA GLN A 137 5.82 -14.19 4.98
C GLN A 137 6.54 -14.61 6.27
N ALA A 138 7.18 -15.78 6.23
CA ALA A 138 7.93 -16.34 7.33
C ALA A 138 9.41 -15.94 7.26
N PHE A 139 10.01 -15.66 8.42
CA PHE A 139 11.43 -15.40 8.61
C PHE A 139 11.93 -16.13 9.85
N VAL A 140 13.24 -16.31 9.95
CA VAL A 140 13.90 -16.92 11.10
C VAL A 140 14.34 -15.82 12.07
N VAL A 141 14.08 -16.01 13.37
CA VAL A 141 14.54 -15.10 14.43
C VAL A 141 16.06 -14.96 14.38
N GLY A 142 16.55 -13.73 14.61
CA GLY A 142 17.99 -13.42 14.58
C GLY A 142 18.58 -13.25 13.17
N GLN A 143 17.83 -13.51 12.11
CA GLN A 143 18.24 -13.16 10.74
C GLN A 143 17.75 -11.75 10.34
N PRO A 144 18.56 -10.98 9.61
CA PRO A 144 18.16 -9.64 9.16
C PRO A 144 17.05 -9.73 8.12
N ILE A 145 16.02 -8.91 8.28
CA ILE A 145 14.89 -8.83 7.35
C ILE A 145 15.01 -7.56 6.52
N ALA A 146 15.13 -7.71 5.20
CA ALA A 146 15.09 -6.58 4.28
C ALA A 146 13.66 -6.06 4.12
N LEU A 147 13.50 -4.75 4.25
CA LEU A 147 12.24 -4.04 4.09
C LEU A 147 12.33 -3.12 2.87
N GLU A 148 11.31 -3.14 2.04
CA GLU A 148 11.19 -2.29 0.87
C GLU A 148 9.76 -1.79 0.76
N GLY A 149 9.60 -0.49 0.53
CA GLY A 149 8.30 0.16 0.37
C GLY A 149 8.38 1.35 -0.57
N VAL A 150 7.22 1.77 -1.06
CA VAL A 150 7.07 2.96 -1.88
C VAL A 150 6.12 3.94 -1.20
N VAL A 151 6.48 5.22 -1.26
CA VAL A 151 5.68 6.31 -0.72
C VAL A 151 5.49 7.39 -1.77
N ALA A 152 4.33 8.02 -1.78
CA ALA A 152 4.02 9.07 -2.73
C ALA A 152 3.05 10.09 -2.11
N ASP A 153 3.19 11.32 -2.55
CA ASP A 153 2.28 12.40 -2.21
C ASP A 153 2.00 13.23 -3.48
N PRO A 154 0.74 13.58 -3.78
CA PRO A 154 0.41 14.36 -4.96
C PRO A 154 0.73 15.86 -4.82
N ASN A 155 0.85 16.36 -3.59
CA ASN A 155 1.08 17.75 -3.24
C ASN A 155 2.58 18.10 -3.15
N GLU A 156 3.45 17.10 -2.95
CA GLU A 156 4.89 17.34 -2.82
C GLU A 156 5.80 16.25 -3.41
N PRO A 157 7.07 16.56 -3.75
CA PRO A 157 7.97 15.54 -4.28
C PRO A 157 8.34 14.51 -3.21
N ALA A 158 8.37 13.23 -3.59
CA ALA A 158 8.60 12.14 -2.65
C ALA A 158 9.86 12.30 -1.77
N SER A 159 10.93 12.90 -2.29
CA SER A 159 12.17 13.15 -1.54
C SER A 159 12.03 14.09 -0.33
N ASN A 160 10.91 14.81 -0.21
CA ASN A 160 10.63 15.67 0.94
C ASN A 160 9.82 14.96 2.03
N LEU A 161 9.28 13.78 1.75
CA LEU A 161 8.51 13.01 2.71
C LEU A 161 9.41 12.42 3.80
N GLY A 162 8.89 12.35 5.02
CA GLY A 162 9.48 11.58 6.11
C GLY A 162 8.98 10.13 6.05
N VAL A 163 9.88 9.17 6.24
CA VAL A 163 9.54 7.74 6.35
C VAL A 163 10.04 7.17 7.67
N ARG A 164 9.22 6.31 8.27
CA ARG A 164 9.53 5.63 9.52
C ARG A 164 9.08 4.17 9.46
N TRP A 165 10.03 3.28 9.63
CA TRP A 165 9.82 1.84 9.73
C TRP A 165 9.77 1.43 11.20
N GLU A 166 8.71 0.71 11.56
CA GLU A 166 8.51 0.17 12.90
C GLU A 166 7.98 -1.27 12.83
N ALA A 167 8.10 -2.00 13.93
CA ALA A 167 7.40 -3.27 14.09
C ALA A 167 6.73 -3.37 15.46
N ARG A 168 5.68 -4.18 15.53
CA ARG A 168 5.04 -4.57 16.79
C ARG A 168 4.67 -6.03 16.77
N GLN A 169 4.73 -6.67 17.93
CA GLN A 169 4.19 -8.01 18.08
C GLN A 169 2.66 -7.95 17.97
N GLN A 170 2.05 -8.97 17.35
CA GLN A 170 0.59 -9.02 17.20
C GLN A 170 -0.09 -9.00 18.58
N GLY A 171 -1.00 -8.05 18.78
CA GLY A 171 -1.67 -7.83 20.08
C GLY A 171 -0.93 -6.88 21.04
N SER A 172 0.28 -6.43 20.70
CA SER A 172 1.01 -5.37 21.41
C SER A 172 0.71 -3.99 20.82
N THR A 173 0.70 -2.96 21.67
CA THR A 173 0.65 -1.55 21.26
C THR A 173 2.03 -0.91 21.20
N THR A 174 3.07 -1.60 21.65
CA THR A 174 4.44 -1.08 21.66
C THR A 174 5.05 -1.21 20.28
N LEU A 175 5.41 -0.07 19.70
CA LEU A 175 6.16 -0.01 18.44
C LEU A 175 7.66 -0.03 18.74
N LEU A 176 8.38 -0.88 18.02
CA LEU A 176 9.83 -0.96 18.01
C LEU A 176 10.34 -0.21 16.77
N PRO A 177 11.17 0.84 16.95
CA PRO A 177 11.76 1.53 15.81
C PRO A 177 12.74 0.62 15.08
N ILE A 178 12.65 0.62 13.75
CA ILE A 178 13.57 -0.10 12.86
C ILE A 178 14.49 0.89 12.16
N ASP A 179 13.91 1.86 11.45
CA ASP A 179 14.64 2.87 10.70
C ASP A 179 13.81 4.14 10.47
N GLU A 180 14.47 5.26 10.26
CA GLU A 180 13.86 6.55 9.97
C GLU A 180 14.70 7.31 8.93
N GLY A 181 14.05 7.98 7.98
CA GLY A 181 14.77 8.71 6.94
C GLY A 181 13.88 9.41 5.93
N ALA A 182 14.44 9.62 4.75
CA ALA A 182 13.75 10.15 3.59
C ALA A 182 13.79 9.10 2.46
N PRO A 183 12.74 8.97 1.65
CA PRO A 183 12.74 8.08 0.50
C PRO A 183 13.59 8.69 -0.64
N SER A 184 13.80 7.90 -1.68
CA SER A 184 14.39 8.37 -2.94
C SER A 184 13.46 9.35 -3.67
N ASN A 185 13.97 9.99 -4.73
CA ASN A 185 13.20 10.87 -5.60
C ASN A 185 12.03 10.19 -6.35
N VAL A 186 12.01 8.85 -6.39
CA VAL A 186 10.92 8.06 -6.97
C VAL A 186 10.03 7.42 -5.90
N GLY A 187 10.20 7.79 -4.63
CA GLY A 187 9.38 7.29 -3.53
C GLY A 187 9.83 5.97 -2.92
N LEU A 188 10.90 5.35 -3.42
CA LEU A 188 11.44 4.12 -2.83
C LEU A 188 12.08 4.38 -1.47
N THR A 189 11.72 3.59 -0.46
CA THR A 189 12.37 3.50 0.85
C THR A 189 12.78 2.06 1.16
N THR A 190 13.94 1.90 1.78
CA THR A 190 14.49 0.58 2.15
C THR A 190 15.03 0.63 3.56
N ALA A 191 14.81 -0.43 4.34
CA ALA A 191 15.38 -0.59 5.67
C ALA A 191 15.81 -2.04 5.90
N VAL A 192 16.59 -2.29 6.95
CA VAL A 192 16.95 -3.65 7.39
C VAL A 192 16.61 -3.79 8.86
N TRP A 193 15.69 -4.68 9.17
CA TRP A 193 15.42 -5.07 10.56
C TRP A 193 16.43 -6.12 10.99
N SER A 194 17.51 -5.68 11.63
CA SER A 194 18.70 -6.51 11.86
C SER A 194 18.57 -7.54 12.97
N ASP A 195 17.73 -7.29 13.97
CA ASP A 195 17.62 -8.12 15.17
C ASP A 195 16.15 -8.19 15.66
N PRO A 196 15.32 -9.02 15.01
CA PRO A 196 13.95 -9.21 15.47
C PRO A 196 13.93 -10.03 16.77
N PRO A 197 13.25 -9.55 17.84
CA PRO A 197 13.59 -9.95 19.21
C PRO A 197 13.03 -11.30 19.67
N SER A 198 11.96 -11.81 19.05
CA SER A 198 11.40 -13.11 19.43
C SER A 198 10.50 -13.69 18.36
N ALA A 199 10.34 -15.02 18.38
CA ALA A 199 9.39 -15.74 17.53
C ALA A 199 7.94 -15.29 17.76
N GLY A 200 7.07 -15.59 16.79
CA GLY A 200 5.64 -15.31 16.82
C GLY A 200 5.17 -14.42 15.66
N SER A 201 3.94 -13.94 15.76
CA SER A 201 3.34 -13.05 14.74
C SER A 201 3.69 -11.59 15.00
N TRP A 202 4.17 -10.92 13.97
CA TRP A 202 4.58 -9.51 14.00
C TRP A 202 3.86 -8.72 12.93
N ILE A 203 3.76 -7.41 13.12
CA ILE A 203 3.26 -6.45 12.14
C ILE A 203 4.39 -5.47 11.87
N VAL A 204 4.85 -5.42 10.62
CA VAL A 204 5.74 -4.36 10.12
C VAL A 204 4.87 -3.19 9.68
N ARG A 205 5.25 -1.99 10.07
CA ARG A 205 4.56 -0.74 9.75
C ARG A 205 5.52 0.23 9.07
N LEU A 206 5.09 0.76 7.94
CA LEU A 206 5.71 1.90 7.26
C LEU A 206 4.79 3.09 7.45
N THR A 207 5.27 4.10 8.17
CA THR A 207 4.61 5.41 8.30
C THR A 207 5.25 6.37 7.31
N VAL A 208 4.45 7.09 6.55
CA VAL A 208 4.88 8.23 5.73
C VAL A 208 4.25 9.50 6.28
N THR A 209 5.02 10.58 6.33
CA THR A 209 4.57 11.90 6.78
C THR A 209 4.99 12.96 5.77
N ASP A 210 4.07 13.84 5.40
CA ASP A 210 4.35 15.00 4.55
C ASP A 210 4.93 16.19 5.35
N SER A 211 5.25 17.28 4.66
CA SER A 211 5.84 18.49 5.25
C SER A 211 4.86 19.31 6.09
N ASP A 212 3.55 19.09 5.90
CA ASP A 212 2.45 19.73 6.62
C ASP A 212 2.02 18.92 7.86
N GLY A 213 2.54 17.69 8.01
CA GLY A 213 2.36 16.80 9.14
C GLY A 213 1.21 15.80 9.00
N LEU A 214 0.60 15.65 7.82
CA LEU A 214 -0.33 14.54 7.57
C LEU A 214 0.45 13.25 7.38
N SER A 215 -0.18 12.14 7.72
CA SER A 215 0.48 10.82 7.66
C SER A 215 -0.48 9.72 7.29
N ASP A 216 0.09 8.66 6.72
CA ASP A 216 -0.57 7.40 6.42
C ASP A 216 0.33 6.22 6.79
N ASP A 217 -0.30 5.06 7.00
CA ASP A 217 0.35 3.85 7.45
C ASP A 217 0.07 2.68 6.50
N ALA A 218 1.14 2.00 6.09
CA ALA A 218 1.04 0.66 5.53
C ALA A 218 1.46 -0.37 6.59
N GLU A 219 0.68 -1.43 6.77
CA GLU A 219 0.98 -2.53 7.69
C GLU A 219 0.96 -3.88 6.97
N VAL A 220 1.97 -4.71 7.25
CA VAL A 220 2.05 -6.10 6.77
C VAL A 220 2.29 -7.05 7.96
N PRO A 221 1.47 -8.09 8.15
CA PRO A 221 1.76 -9.12 9.13
C PRO A 221 2.84 -10.07 8.59
N ILE A 222 3.76 -10.52 9.45
CA ILE A 222 4.77 -11.54 9.18
C ILE A 222 4.81 -12.57 10.31
N VAL A 223 5.49 -13.70 10.07
CA VAL A 223 5.74 -14.74 11.07
C VAL A 223 7.24 -14.87 11.29
N LEU A 224 7.67 -14.82 12.55
CA LEU A 224 9.03 -15.15 12.94
C LEU A 224 9.05 -16.53 13.57
N ALA A 225 9.75 -17.47 12.95
CA ALA A 225 10.00 -18.81 13.49
C ALA A 225 11.31 -18.82 14.28
N ASP A 226 11.34 -19.58 15.37
CA ASP A 226 12.61 -19.90 16.04
C ASP A 226 13.46 -20.72 15.08
N SER A 227 14.79 -20.51 15.07
CA SER A 227 15.71 -21.30 14.25
C SER A 227 15.75 -22.77 14.69
N LEU A 228 15.28 -23.09 15.90
CA LEU A 228 15.18 -24.47 16.38
C LEU A 228 13.91 -25.19 15.91
N ASP A 229 12.89 -24.44 15.47
CA ASP A 229 11.59 -24.97 15.03
C ASP A 229 11.47 -25.01 13.50
N ALA A 230 12.47 -24.51 12.77
CA ALA A 230 12.55 -24.62 11.33
C ALA A 230 13.21 -25.96 10.95
N ASP A 231 12.69 -26.58 9.91
CA ASP A 231 13.30 -27.70 9.17
C ASP A 231 13.91 -27.07 7.90
N GLN A 232 15.23 -26.90 7.88
CA GLN A 232 15.92 -26.14 6.82
C GLN A 232 16.32 -27.01 5.63
N ASP A 233 16.49 -28.32 5.79
CA ASP A 233 16.87 -29.24 4.72
C ASP A 233 15.69 -30.09 4.17
N GLY A 234 14.56 -30.10 4.85
CA GLY A 234 13.30 -30.73 4.46
C GLY A 234 13.17 -32.20 4.83
N ASP A 235 13.92 -32.68 5.83
CA ASP A 235 13.90 -34.08 6.28
C ASP A 235 12.80 -34.41 7.31
N HIS A 236 12.03 -33.39 7.74
CA HIS A 236 10.98 -33.42 8.76
C HIS A 236 11.44 -33.52 10.22
N TRP A 237 12.73 -33.33 10.46
CA TRP A 237 13.28 -33.08 11.78
C TRP A 237 13.64 -31.59 11.89
N THR A 238 13.52 -31.06 13.10
CA THR A 238 14.02 -29.73 13.42
C THR A 238 15.09 -29.88 14.49
N PRO A 239 15.94 -28.87 14.72
CA PRO A 239 16.89 -28.89 15.83
C PRO A 239 16.21 -29.13 17.19
N ALA A 240 14.97 -28.65 17.38
CA ALA A 240 14.19 -28.90 18.60
C ALA A 240 13.73 -30.37 18.73
N GLN A 241 13.68 -31.12 17.64
CA GLN A 241 13.35 -32.54 17.63
C GLN A 241 14.57 -33.47 17.72
N GLY A 242 15.79 -32.91 17.75
CA GLY A 242 17.03 -33.67 17.92
C GLY A 242 17.90 -33.76 16.68
N ASP A 243 17.56 -33.04 15.61
CA ASP A 243 18.41 -32.89 14.44
C ASP A 243 19.75 -32.23 14.82
N CYS A 244 20.85 -32.94 14.52
CA CYS A 244 22.20 -32.52 14.83
C CYS A 244 22.85 -31.70 13.70
N ASP A 245 22.26 -31.64 12.51
CA ASP A 245 22.69 -30.82 11.38
C ASP A 245 21.54 -30.50 10.41
N ASP A 246 20.72 -29.50 10.78
CA ASP A 246 19.53 -28.99 10.06
C ASP A 246 19.80 -28.43 8.64
N LEU A 247 21.02 -28.60 8.12
CA LEU A 247 21.38 -28.29 6.72
C LEU A 247 21.68 -29.55 5.90
N ASP A 248 21.60 -30.73 6.50
CA ASP A 248 21.94 -32.02 5.91
C ASP A 248 20.90 -33.11 6.24
N ALA A 249 19.98 -33.33 5.30
CA ALA A 249 18.85 -34.25 5.44
C ALA A 249 19.23 -35.74 5.67
N THR A 250 20.52 -36.08 5.65
CA THR A 250 21.01 -37.41 6.05
C THR A 250 21.49 -37.49 7.50
N ARG A 251 21.37 -36.41 8.27
CA ARG A 251 21.90 -36.30 9.63
C ARG A 251 20.80 -35.95 10.63
N ASN A 252 20.00 -36.94 11.00
CA ASN A 252 18.83 -36.74 11.86
C ASN A 252 18.49 -38.01 12.65
N PRO A 253 17.66 -37.92 13.72
CA PRO A 253 17.25 -39.07 14.53
C PRO A 253 16.58 -40.25 13.84
N GLY A 254 16.26 -40.15 12.55
CA GLY A 254 15.71 -41.24 11.74
C GLY A 254 16.62 -41.69 10.59
N ALA A 255 17.81 -41.12 10.46
CA ALA A 255 18.77 -41.48 9.43
C ALA A 255 19.47 -42.80 9.79
N PRO A 256 19.80 -43.64 8.79
CA PRO A 256 20.70 -44.79 9.02
C PRO A 256 22.14 -44.32 9.22
N GLU A 257 22.85 -44.96 10.14
CA GLU A 257 24.25 -44.68 10.41
C GLU A 257 25.18 -45.17 9.28
N LEU A 258 26.07 -44.30 8.79
CA LEU A 258 27.01 -44.61 7.70
C LEU A 258 28.43 -44.85 8.20
N CYS A 259 28.72 -46.10 8.57
CA CYS A 259 30.05 -46.54 9.01
C CYS A 259 31.24 -45.96 8.20
N GLY A 260 32.19 -45.36 8.90
CA GLY A 260 33.50 -44.95 8.40
C GLY A 260 33.56 -43.52 7.88
N ASN A 261 32.53 -42.70 8.16
CA ASN A 261 32.50 -41.28 7.80
C ASN A 261 32.91 -40.34 8.96
N ASP A 262 33.16 -40.86 10.18
CA ASP A 262 33.47 -40.10 11.39
C ASP A 262 32.35 -39.10 11.79
N VAL A 263 31.10 -39.39 11.42
CA VAL A 263 29.92 -38.56 11.66
C VAL A 263 28.88 -39.38 12.44
N ASP A 264 28.13 -38.71 13.30
CA ASP A 264 26.92 -39.22 13.94
C ASP A 264 25.77 -38.82 13.01
N ASP A 265 25.31 -39.75 12.17
CA ASP A 265 24.28 -39.53 11.15
C ASP A 265 22.88 -39.68 11.77
N ASP A 266 22.72 -40.59 12.72
CA ASP A 266 21.44 -40.81 13.40
C ASP A 266 21.21 -39.90 14.64
N CYS A 267 22.15 -39.01 14.92
CA CYS A 267 22.13 -38.09 16.06
C CYS A 267 21.93 -38.77 17.43
N SER A 268 22.36 -40.02 17.58
CA SER A 268 22.32 -40.78 18.85
C SER A 268 23.28 -40.21 19.90
N GLY A 269 24.26 -39.42 19.48
CA GLY A 269 25.35 -38.89 20.28
C GLY A 269 26.61 -39.76 20.28
N VAL A 270 26.64 -40.81 19.46
CA VAL A 270 27.81 -41.67 19.23
C VAL A 270 28.06 -41.73 17.73
N VAL A 271 29.32 -41.67 17.32
CA VAL A 271 29.71 -41.74 15.91
C VAL A 271 29.86 -43.19 15.50
N ASP A 272 29.37 -43.54 14.31
CA ASP A 272 29.55 -44.84 13.66
C ASP A 272 29.14 -46.01 14.58
N ASP A 273 27.96 -45.95 15.21
CA ASP A 273 27.48 -46.91 16.21
C ASP A 273 26.42 -47.90 15.70
N ARG A 274 26.43 -48.20 14.39
CA ARG A 274 25.45 -49.09 13.76
C ARG A 274 25.41 -50.48 14.42
N ASP A 275 24.23 -50.84 14.91
CA ASP A 275 23.83 -52.13 15.50
C ASP A 275 22.37 -52.38 15.04
N ASP A 276 22.21 -52.82 13.79
CA ASP A 276 20.89 -52.87 13.10
C ASP A 276 19.95 -53.95 13.66
N ASP A 277 20.48 -54.98 14.35
CA ASP A 277 19.73 -56.09 14.92
C ASP A 277 19.62 -56.07 16.47
N ASN A 278 20.31 -55.13 17.11
CA ASN A 278 20.31 -54.85 18.55
C ASN A 278 20.88 -55.99 19.42
N ASP A 279 21.92 -56.68 18.98
CA ASP A 279 22.57 -57.74 19.75
C ASP A 279 23.73 -57.26 20.66
N LEU A 280 24.04 -55.96 20.59
CA LEU A 280 25.12 -55.26 21.30
C LEU A 280 26.52 -55.48 20.72
N HIS A 281 26.63 -55.96 19.48
CA HIS A 281 27.81 -55.88 18.65
C HIS A 281 27.56 -54.86 17.53
N VAL A 282 28.55 -54.00 17.29
CA VAL A 282 28.50 -52.98 16.24
C VAL A 282 29.12 -53.57 14.98
N ASP A 283 28.58 -53.21 13.81
CA ASP A 283 29.07 -53.65 12.51
C ASP A 283 30.60 -53.50 12.38
N VAL A 284 31.27 -54.55 11.90
CA VAL A 284 32.72 -54.55 11.67
C VAL A 284 33.19 -53.42 10.72
N ALA A 285 32.33 -52.92 9.85
CA ALA A 285 32.62 -51.77 8.98
C ALA A 285 32.78 -50.46 9.76
N CYS A 286 32.15 -50.34 10.94
CA CYS A 286 32.25 -49.18 11.82
C CYS A 286 33.52 -49.22 12.69
N ALA A 287 34.22 -50.36 12.77
CA ALA A 287 35.35 -50.60 13.68
C ALA A 287 36.51 -49.58 13.57
N SER A 288 36.70 -48.92 12.44
CA SER A 288 37.77 -47.95 12.25
C SER A 288 37.55 -46.61 12.93
N THR A 289 36.29 -46.24 13.17
CA THR A 289 35.87 -44.89 13.53
C THR A 289 34.96 -44.87 14.77
N TYR A 290 34.32 -45.99 15.10
CA TYR A 290 33.49 -46.16 16.30
C TYR A 290 34.27 -45.88 17.60
N PRO A 291 33.86 -44.87 18.40
CA PRO A 291 34.51 -44.52 19.67
C PRO A 291 33.82 -45.14 20.90
N GLY A 292 32.75 -45.91 20.72
CA GLY A 292 31.89 -46.38 21.80
C GLY A 292 32.46 -47.57 22.59
N SER A 293 31.62 -48.13 23.46
CA SER A 293 32.04 -49.19 24.40
C SER A 293 31.66 -50.60 23.97
N LEU A 294 30.80 -50.75 22.95
CA LEU A 294 30.45 -52.06 22.42
C LEU A 294 31.63 -52.62 21.59
N PRO A 295 31.71 -53.94 21.41
CA PRO A 295 32.57 -54.53 20.40
C PRO A 295 32.11 -54.10 19.00
N ALA A 296 33.02 -53.62 18.15
CA ALA A 296 32.73 -53.34 16.74
C ALA A 296 33.34 -54.45 15.88
N ASP A 297 32.74 -55.63 15.96
CA ASP A 297 33.27 -56.88 15.41
C ASP A 297 32.19 -57.79 14.80
N ASP A 298 30.98 -57.28 14.59
CA ASP A 298 29.88 -58.03 13.98
C ASP A 298 30.09 -58.22 12.47
N CYS A 299 30.03 -59.47 12.01
CA CYS A 299 30.18 -59.84 10.61
C CYS A 299 28.86 -59.88 9.81
N ASP A 300 27.69 -59.90 10.47
CA ASP A 300 26.35 -59.75 9.88
C ASP A 300 25.41 -58.99 10.83
N ASP A 301 25.57 -57.67 10.84
CA ASP A 301 24.82 -56.66 11.62
C ASP A 301 23.28 -56.67 11.41
N THR A 302 22.77 -57.56 10.55
CA THR A 302 21.33 -57.72 10.31
C THR A 302 20.74 -58.96 10.97
N ASN A 303 21.55 -59.74 11.68
CA ASN A 303 21.19 -61.01 12.27
C ASN A 303 21.82 -61.23 13.66
N ALA A 304 21.03 -60.95 14.71
CA ALA A 304 21.41 -61.03 16.12
C ALA A 304 21.84 -62.42 16.66
N SER A 305 21.95 -63.43 15.80
CA SER A 305 22.54 -64.73 16.12
C SER A 305 23.93 -64.93 15.51
N VAL A 306 24.43 -63.95 14.76
CA VAL A 306 25.71 -63.95 14.06
C VAL A 306 26.57 -62.83 14.63
N HIS A 307 27.42 -63.15 15.60
CA HIS A 307 28.29 -62.19 16.24
C HIS A 307 29.39 -62.92 17.03
N PRO A 308 30.51 -62.27 17.38
CA PRO A 308 31.58 -62.90 18.14
C PRO A 308 31.14 -63.62 19.42
N GLY A 309 31.34 -64.94 19.42
CA GLY A 309 30.98 -65.84 20.53
C GLY A 309 29.53 -66.36 20.53
N ALA A 310 28.77 -66.16 19.44
CA ALA A 310 27.48 -66.82 19.24
C ALA A 310 27.64 -68.36 19.12
N PRO A 311 26.57 -69.15 19.36
CA PRO A 311 26.63 -70.60 19.18
C PRO A 311 26.50 -71.01 17.71
N GLU A 312 27.47 -71.74 17.21
CA GLU A 312 27.46 -72.32 15.86
C GLU A 312 26.29 -73.26 15.56
N GLY A 313 25.74 -73.10 14.35
CA GLY A 313 24.76 -73.95 13.69
C GLY A 313 25.36 -74.95 12.69
N LEU A 314 24.47 -75.71 12.02
CA LEU A 314 24.81 -76.49 10.81
C LEU A 314 24.01 -75.89 9.64
N ASP A 315 24.20 -74.60 9.41
CA ASP A 315 23.43 -73.83 8.43
C ASP A 315 24.29 -73.16 7.35
N GLY A 316 25.61 -73.28 7.46
CA GLY A 316 26.57 -72.77 6.49
C GLY A 316 26.93 -71.30 6.68
N THR A 317 26.55 -70.71 7.81
CA THR A 317 26.96 -69.38 8.29
C THR A 317 28.11 -69.55 9.28
N ASP A 318 28.99 -68.55 9.36
CA ASP A 318 29.96 -68.40 10.44
C ASP A 318 29.23 -67.57 11.51
N ASP A 319 28.58 -68.24 12.47
CA ASP A 319 27.71 -67.58 13.44
C ASP A 319 28.55 -66.85 14.50
N ASP A 320 29.74 -67.35 14.82
CA ASP A 320 30.60 -66.76 15.84
C ASP A 320 31.69 -65.81 15.30
N CYS A 321 31.67 -65.53 13.99
CA CYS A 321 32.55 -64.62 13.27
C CYS A 321 34.06 -64.90 13.46
N ASP A 322 34.46 -66.16 13.71
CA ASP A 322 35.87 -66.54 13.91
C ASP A 322 36.62 -66.87 12.59
N GLY A 323 35.87 -67.01 11.49
CA GLY A 323 36.35 -67.27 10.14
C GLY A 323 36.35 -68.74 9.71
N ASP A 324 35.98 -69.67 10.59
CA ASP A 324 35.57 -71.03 10.24
C ASP A 324 34.04 -71.10 10.05
N ILE A 325 33.51 -72.22 9.55
CA ILE A 325 32.07 -72.37 9.28
C ILE A 325 31.60 -73.69 9.88
N ASP A 326 30.51 -73.63 10.65
CA ASP A 326 29.85 -74.77 11.30
C ASP A 326 30.81 -75.59 12.21
N GLU A 327 31.79 -74.99 12.86
CA GLU A 327 32.71 -75.71 13.76
C GLU A 327 32.11 -75.98 15.14
N GLY A 328 32.63 -77.01 15.82
CA GLY A 328 32.16 -77.34 17.18
C GLY A 328 30.72 -77.90 17.28
N THR A 329 30.03 -78.15 16.14
CA THR A 329 28.66 -78.67 16.05
C THR A 329 28.52 -80.19 15.86
#